data_AF-J5VTP0-F1
#
_entry.id   AF-J5VTP0-F1
#
_cell.length_a   1.000
_cell.length_b   1.000
_cell.length_c   1.000
_cell.angle_alpha   90.00
_cell.angle_beta   90.00
_cell.angle_gamma   90.00
#
_symmetry.space_group_name_H-M   'P 1'
#
loop_
_entity.id
_entity.type
_entity.pdbx_description
1 polymer ?
#
loop_
_entity_poly.entity_id
_entity_poly.type
_entity_poly.pdbx_seq_one_letter_code
_entity_poly.pdbx_strand_id
1 'polypeptide(L)'
;MNAGLEVYVIIDNGYNEFMMIDKLALYGNRCGYESQNEIIVPPSSVSTFMVPNIALLGLCYTDDIKMVFVSKKFNGLSSENKKMAVPVEVAMRFKLTSTKKYEEYVNVIYSQWD
;
A
#
# COMPACT_ATOMS: atom_id res chain seq x y z
N MET A 1 -4.49 -5.06 23.80
CA MET A 1 -3.64 -4.87 22.60
C MET A 1 -4.48 -5.29 21.40
N ASN A 2 -4.86 -4.34 20.53
CA ASN A 2 -5.54 -4.69 19.29
C ASN A 2 -4.50 -5.29 18.34
N ALA A 3 -4.59 -6.60 18.11
CA ALA A 3 -3.74 -7.36 17.21
C ALA A 3 -4.15 -7.07 15.76
N GLY A 4 -3.76 -5.92 15.23
CA GLY A 4 -3.88 -5.63 13.80
C GLY A 4 -2.50 -5.36 13.23
N LEU A 5 -2.20 -5.89 12.05
CA LEU A 5 -0.96 -5.56 11.35
C LEU A 5 -1.06 -4.10 10.87
N GLU A 6 -0.22 -3.25 11.44
CA GLU A 6 0.00 -1.89 10.95
C GLU A 6 0.75 -1.97 9.62
N VAL A 7 0.26 -1.24 8.62
CA VAL A 7 0.86 -1.20 7.30
C VAL A 7 1.46 0.18 7.11
N TYR A 8 2.71 0.21 6.66
CA TYR A 8 3.43 1.42 6.35
C TYR A 8 3.85 1.39 4.88
N VAL A 9 3.65 2.50 4.19
CA VAL A 9 4.20 2.75 2.86
C VAL A 9 5.42 3.65 3.02
N ILE A 10 6.56 3.19 2.53
CA ILE A 10 7.81 3.96 2.51
C ILE A 10 7.99 4.48 1.09
N ILE A 11 8.14 5.80 0.96
CA ILE A 11 8.37 6.46 -0.32
C ILE A 11 9.74 7.12 -0.26
N ASP A 12 10.60 6.71 -1.19
CA ASP A 12 11.91 7.30 -1.43
C ASP A 12 11.82 8.29 -2.59
N ASN A 13 11.94 9.59 -2.29
CA ASN A 13 11.99 10.62 -3.31
C ASN A 13 13.44 10.82 -3.79
N GLY A 14 13.79 10.11 -4.86
CA GLY A 14 15.08 10.27 -5.54
C GLY A 14 15.23 11.55 -6.38
N TYR A 15 14.21 12.41 -6.44
CA TYR A 15 14.26 13.66 -7.18
C TYR A 15 14.77 14.82 -6.32
N ASN A 16 15.38 15.82 -6.97
CA ASN A 16 15.88 17.05 -6.34
C ASN A 16 14.79 18.12 -6.19
N GLU A 17 13.52 17.73 -6.16
CA GLU A 17 12.38 18.62 -5.97
C GLU A 17 11.24 17.93 -5.22
N PHE A 18 10.21 18.68 -4.84
CA PHE A 18 9.09 18.12 -4.10
C PHE A 18 8.25 17.22 -5.00
N MET A 19 7.92 16.05 -4.47
CA MET A 19 6.96 15.13 -5.05
C MET A 19 5.60 15.34 -4.38
N MET A 20 4.59 15.69 -5.17
CA MET A 20 3.20 15.82 -4.74
C MET A 20 2.44 14.56 -5.16
N ILE A 21 2.06 13.75 -4.18
CA ILE A 21 1.31 12.52 -4.36
C ILE A 21 -0.16 12.85 -4.08
N ASP A 22 -0.98 12.87 -5.12
CA ASP A 22 -2.41 13.19 -5.01
C ASP A 22 -3.28 11.94 -4.82
N LYS A 23 -2.70 10.76 -5.05
CA LYS A 23 -3.33 9.47 -4.79
C LYS A 23 -2.31 8.46 -4.29
N LEU A 24 -2.53 7.93 -3.10
CA LEU A 24 -1.92 6.71 -2.59
C LEU A 24 -3.03 5.75 -2.20
N ALA A 25 -3.09 4.60 -2.85
CA ALA A 25 -4.15 3.62 -2.66
C ALA A 25 -3.62 2.20 -2.45
N LEU A 26 -4.32 1.45 -1.61
CA LEU A 26 -4.10 0.04 -1.36
C LEU A 26 -5.42 -0.70 -1.58
N TYR A 27 -5.49 -1.56 -2.59
CA TYR A 27 -6.68 -2.31 -2.94
C TYR A 27 -6.54 -3.79 -2.56
N GLY A 28 -7.61 -4.32 -1.95
CA GLY A 28 -7.92 -5.74 -1.93
C GLY A 28 -8.84 -6.11 -3.10
N ASN A 29 -9.36 -7.34 -3.13
CA ASN A 29 -10.14 -7.82 -4.27
C ASN A 29 -11.58 -7.25 -4.37
N ARG A 30 -12.10 -6.57 -3.34
CA ARG A 30 -13.46 -5.96 -3.33
C ARG A 30 -13.46 -4.45 -3.17
N CYS A 31 -12.53 -3.88 -2.41
CA CYS A 31 -12.41 -2.45 -2.19
C CYS A 31 -10.97 -2.08 -1.83
N GLY A 32 -10.70 -0.81 -1.53
CA GLY A 32 -9.40 -0.38 -1.04
C GLY A 32 -9.45 0.90 -0.25
N TYR A 33 -8.31 1.23 0.32
CA TYR A 33 -8.03 2.53 0.89
C TYR A 33 -7.49 3.46 -0.20
N GLU A 34 -7.87 4.73 -0.14
CA GLU A 34 -7.29 5.81 -0.93
C GLU A 34 -7.02 7.00 -0.01
N SER A 35 -5.85 7.62 -0.16
CA SER A 35 -5.48 8.83 0.58
C SER A 35 -6.46 9.96 0.30
N GLN A 36 -6.96 10.62 1.34
CA GLN A 36 -7.89 11.74 1.19
C GLN A 36 -7.20 13.07 0.90
N ASN A 37 -5.94 13.21 1.34
CA ASN A 37 -5.17 14.44 1.23
C ASN A 37 -3.95 14.21 0.33
N GLU A 38 -3.53 15.28 -0.34
CA GLU A 38 -2.25 15.30 -1.04
C GLU A 38 -1.10 15.11 -0.03
N ILE A 39 -0.19 14.21 -0.38
CA ILE A 39 1.01 13.90 0.38
C ILE A 39 2.20 14.59 -0.29
N ILE A 40 2.95 15.37 0.50
CA ILE A 40 4.14 16.09 0.00
C ILE A 40 5.38 15.39 0.52
N VAL A 41 6.24 14.92 -0.39
CA VAL A 41 7.52 14.28 -0.05
C VAL A 41 8.67 15.24 -0.42
N PRO A 42 9.52 15.65 0.55
CA PRO A 42 10.64 16.55 0.29
C PRO A 42 11.66 15.98 -0.71
N PRO A 43 12.46 16.85 -1.37
CA PRO A 43 13.56 16.43 -2.23
C PRO A 43 14.55 15.51 -1.51
N SER A 44 15.07 14.49 -2.21
CA SER A 44 16.14 13.61 -1.72
C SER A 44 15.87 13.04 -0.32
N SER A 45 14.62 12.63 -0.06
CA SER A 45 14.18 12.22 1.27
C SER A 45 13.34 10.95 1.24
N VAL A 46 13.38 10.23 2.37
CA VAL A 46 12.53 9.06 2.61
C VAL A 46 11.43 9.46 3.58
N SER A 47 10.17 9.24 3.20
CA SER A 47 9.00 9.49 4.03
C SER A 47 8.21 8.22 4.28
N THR A 48 7.68 8.07 5.49
CA THR A 48 6.90 6.89 5.90
C THR A 48 5.46 7.31 6.17
N PHE A 49 4.51 6.62 5.54
CA PHE A 49 3.08 6.88 5.66
C PHE A 49 2.40 5.67 6.26
N MET A 50 1.75 5.86 7.41
CA MET A 50 0.90 4.83 7.98
C MET A 50 -0.42 4.80 7.21
N VAL A 51 -0.78 3.63 6.70
CA VAL A 51 -2.07 3.40 6.05
C VAL A 51 -3.01 2.65 7.00
N PRO A 52 -4.33 2.64 6.79
CA PRO A 52 -5.24 1.92 7.66
C PRO A 52 -4.84 0.46 7.80
N ASN A 53 -5.03 -0.06 9.02
CA ASN A 53 -4.64 -1.41 9.42
C ASN A 53 -5.04 -2.46 8.37
N ILE A 54 -4.21 -3.50 8.16
CA ILE A 54 -4.54 -4.57 7.21
C ILE A 54 -5.87 -5.25 7.54
N ALA A 55 -6.32 -5.22 8.79
CA ALA A 55 -7.63 -5.74 9.18
C ALA A 55 -8.80 -4.96 8.54
N LEU A 56 -8.64 -3.65 8.34
CA LEU A 56 -9.61 -2.82 7.61
C LEU A 56 -9.55 -3.10 6.10
N LEU A 57 -8.34 -3.28 5.54
CA LEU A 57 -8.19 -3.84 4.19
C LEU A 57 -8.77 -5.26 4.12
N GLY A 58 -8.73 -6.02 5.21
CA GLY A 58 -9.33 -7.33 5.39
C GLY A 58 -10.82 -7.37 5.06
N LEU A 59 -11.54 -6.28 5.34
CA LEU A 59 -12.95 -6.12 4.96
C LEU A 59 -13.14 -6.05 3.44
N CYS A 60 -12.12 -5.57 2.73
CA CYS A 60 -12.05 -5.52 1.28
C CYS A 60 -11.65 -6.84 0.61
N TYR A 61 -11.56 -7.93 1.38
CA TYR A 61 -11.33 -9.26 0.83
C TYR A 61 -12.59 -10.15 0.85
N THR A 62 -12.58 -11.18 0.02
CA THR A 62 -13.58 -12.26 0.05
C THR A 62 -13.44 -13.09 1.32
N ASP A 63 -14.50 -13.80 1.73
CA ASP A 63 -14.55 -14.44 3.05
C ASP A 63 -13.54 -15.60 3.19
N ASP A 64 -13.19 -16.27 2.09
CA ASP A 64 -12.10 -17.25 2.01
C ASP A 64 -10.73 -16.63 2.33
N ILE A 65 -10.45 -15.42 1.82
CA ILE A 65 -9.22 -14.70 2.11
C ILE A 65 -9.22 -14.15 3.53
N LYS A 66 -10.38 -13.67 4.02
CA LYS A 66 -10.51 -13.26 5.44
C LYS A 66 -10.16 -14.40 6.39
N MET A 67 -10.55 -15.63 6.05
CA MET A 67 -10.17 -16.80 6.85
C MET A 67 -8.66 -16.99 6.90
N VAL A 68 -7.90 -16.66 5.84
CA VAL A 68 -6.43 -16.66 5.88
C VAL A 68 -5.92 -15.69 6.94
N PHE A 69 -6.39 -14.44 6.96
CA PHE A 69 -5.94 -13.44 7.93
C PHE A 69 -6.20 -13.82 9.40
N VAL A 70 -7.28 -14.56 9.67
CA VAL A 70 -7.66 -14.98 11.02
C VAL A 70 -7.00 -16.29 11.45
N SER A 71 -6.78 -17.21 10.50
CA SER A 71 -6.31 -18.57 10.80
C SER A 71 -4.81 -18.79 10.60
N LYS A 72 -4.13 -17.83 9.97
CA LYS A 72 -2.72 -17.95 9.56
C LYS A 72 -1.87 -16.83 10.13
N LYS A 73 -0.60 -17.12 10.35
CA LYS A 73 0.37 -16.13 10.82
C LYS A 73 0.99 -15.43 9.62
N PHE A 74 1.02 -14.10 9.66
CA PHE A 74 1.72 -13.32 8.64
C PHE A 74 3.22 -13.71 8.60
N ASN A 75 3.71 -14.01 7.40
CA ASN A 75 5.06 -14.49 7.12
C ASN A 75 5.83 -13.59 6.14
N GLY A 76 5.31 -12.40 5.83
CA GLY A 76 6.02 -11.39 5.04
C GLY A 76 5.33 -11.00 3.74
N LEU A 77 6.05 -10.23 2.92
CA LEU A 77 5.61 -9.73 1.62
C LEU A 77 6.51 -10.29 0.51
N SER A 78 5.94 -10.53 -0.66
CA SER A 78 6.61 -11.10 -1.83
C SER A 78 6.09 -10.43 -3.10
N SER A 79 6.95 -10.21 -4.09
CA SER A 79 6.53 -9.85 -5.45
C SER A 79 6.04 -11.07 -6.25
N GLU A 80 6.35 -12.28 -5.78
CA GLU A 80 5.91 -13.53 -6.40
C GLU A 80 4.59 -14.01 -5.81
N ASN A 81 3.71 -14.49 -6.69
CA ASN A 81 2.46 -15.16 -6.34
C ASN A 81 2.73 -16.62 -5.91
N LYS A 82 2.97 -16.82 -4.62
CA LYS A 82 3.17 -18.15 -4.01
C LYS A 82 1.85 -18.77 -3.54
N LYS A 83 1.88 -20.02 -3.09
CA LYS A 83 0.70 -20.70 -2.55
C LYS A 83 0.21 -19.97 -1.28
N MET A 84 -1.09 -19.69 -1.18
CA MET A 84 -1.72 -18.91 -0.08
C MET A 84 -1.31 -17.42 -0.02
N ALA A 85 -0.78 -16.88 -1.12
CA ALA A 85 -0.49 -15.48 -1.28
C ALA A 85 -1.77 -14.64 -1.42
N VAL A 86 -1.92 -13.60 -0.59
CA VAL A 86 -3.04 -12.65 -0.70
C VAL A 86 -2.56 -11.37 -1.39
N PRO A 87 -3.10 -11.02 -2.58
CA PRO A 87 -2.64 -9.87 -3.35
C PRO A 87 -3.11 -8.55 -2.73
N VAL A 88 -2.19 -7.61 -2.59
CA VAL A 88 -2.42 -6.21 -2.27
C VAL A 88 -1.96 -5.39 -3.46
N GLU A 89 -2.89 -4.75 -4.16
CA GLU A 89 -2.53 -3.79 -5.21
C GLU A 89 -2.19 -2.45 -4.56
N VAL A 90 -1.04 -1.88 -4.91
CA VAL A 90 -0.59 -0.57 -4.47
C VAL A 90 -0.57 0.34 -5.70
N ALA A 91 -1.35 1.42 -5.64
CA ALA A 91 -1.38 2.43 -6.68
C ALA A 91 -0.96 3.78 -6.10
N MET A 92 -0.06 4.47 -6.80
CA MET A 92 0.42 5.79 -6.45
C MET A 92 0.38 6.67 -7.68
N ARG A 93 -0.20 7.86 -7.56
CA ARG A 93 -0.11 8.91 -8.58
C ARG A 93 0.56 10.12 -7.99
N PHE A 94 1.56 10.64 -8.70
CA PHE A 94 2.35 11.76 -8.24
C PHE A 94 2.72 12.70 -9.38
N LYS A 95 3.14 13.90 -9.04
CA LYS A 95 3.79 14.86 -9.94
C LYS A 95 4.94 15.53 -9.22
N LEU A 96 5.93 15.96 -9.98
CA LEU A 96 6.99 16.83 -9.46
C LEU A 96 6.56 18.29 -9.55
N THR A 97 7.03 19.15 -8.63
CA THR A 97 6.68 20.58 -8.61
C THR A 97 6.96 21.33 -9.90
N SER A 98 7.97 20.93 -10.66
CA SER A 98 8.36 21.50 -11.94
C SER A 98 7.44 21.09 -13.10
N THR A 99 6.63 20.05 -12.90
CA THR A 99 5.84 19.41 -13.96
C THR A 99 4.33 19.53 -13.69
N LYS A 100 3.55 19.62 -14.77
CA LYS A 100 2.08 19.52 -14.72
C LYS A 100 1.57 18.10 -14.98
N LYS A 101 2.47 17.20 -15.39
CA LYS A 101 2.13 15.84 -15.79
C LYS A 101 2.17 14.94 -14.57
N TYR A 102 1.14 14.12 -14.42
CA TYR A 102 1.12 13.06 -13.42
C TYR A 102 1.81 11.81 -13.96
N GLU A 103 2.53 11.15 -13.06
CA GLU A 103 3.07 9.81 -13.22
C GLU A 103 2.26 8.86 -12.34
N GLU A 104 2.02 7.65 -12.85
CA GLU A 104 1.29 6.60 -12.14
C GLU A 104 2.20 5.40 -11.96
N TYR A 105 2.24 4.90 -10.73
CA TYR A 105 2.90 3.68 -10.34
C TYR A 105 1.84 2.72 -9.80
N VAL A 106 1.73 1.55 -10.42
CA VAL A 106 0.84 0.48 -9.96
C VAL A 106 1.66 -0.79 -9.84
N ASN A 107 1.57 -1.44 -8.69
CA ASN A 107 2.24 -2.71 -8.45
C ASN A 107 1.37 -3.61 -7.58
N VAL A 108 1.56 -4.93 -7.69
CA VAL A 108 0.88 -5.92 -6.87
C VAL A 108 1.91 -6.58 -5.97
N ILE A 109 1.69 -6.50 -4.66
CA ILE A 109 2.52 -7.14 -3.64
C ILE A 109 1.68 -8.24 -2.99
N TYR A 110 2.27 -9.41 -2.81
CA TYR A 110 1.59 -10.55 -2.22
C TYR A 110 1.99 -10.73 -0.75
N SER A 111 1.02 -10.65 0.14
CA SER A 111 1.22 -11.04 1.55
C SER A 111 1.22 -12.56 1.71
N GLN A 112 2.18 -13.07 2.47
CA GLN A 112 2.42 -14.50 2.72
C GLN A 112 1.95 -14.87 4.13
N TRP A 113 1.35 -16.07 4.27
CA TRP A 113 0.68 -16.51 5.49
C TRP A 113 0.85 -18.01 5.71
N ASP A 114 1.29 -18.42 6.92
CA ASP A 114 1.59 -19.81 7.31
C ASP A 114 0.64 -20.37 8.40
#